data_AF-A0A1R2D3L4-F1
#
_entry.id   AF-A0A1R2D3L4-F1
#
_cell.length_a   1.000
_cell.length_b   1.000
_cell.length_c   1.000
_cell.angle_alpha   90.00
_cell.angle_beta   90.00
_cell.angle_gamma   90.00
#
_symmetry.space_group_name_H-M   'P 1'
#
loop_
_entity.id
_entity.type
_entity.pdbx_description
1 polymer ?
#
loop_
_entity_poly.entity_id
_entity_poly.type
_entity_poly.pdbx_seq_one_letter_code
_entity_poly.pdbx_strand_id
1 'polypeptide(L)'
;MDTIFTISFSVGLPKTSSTVCFNCHKKIQRSEIRVSKKKYDRQLYFHLPCYTPEHNLFILVSNLTIDLDENSGLIFENWLNSWNSHFLPPDPNISIAWNKTKSFEVPKCKRLRLLINVFEFLTYQDICCNLASVSKEFYEISWNNYLWGALFQRDFNKLCEGNECRKLYIDTFFNCCTRCGISSNKYIRCTLLKRIICKNCFESKSCELLDKNTIKRVYGINTKYLNLKYHIGNNGNRRLCYKFLVEAAVKERRGMIKNKVVQLLSDKYGSNHDMTKIVSSIDTNDMDQIRKTYYKITYHPKISNEIPYESYKMIYSAIRNGGLNFARLSKIYDLIKKDFP
;
A
#
# COMPACT_ATOMS: atom_id res chain seq x y z
N MET A 1 -17.55 -8.81 8.33
CA MET A 1 -18.66 -8.59 9.27
C MET A 1 -18.25 -7.39 10.10
N ASP A 2 -18.74 -6.22 9.74
CA ASP A 2 -18.47 -5.01 10.52
C ASP A 2 -19.46 -4.98 11.67
N THR A 3 -19.00 -5.40 12.85
CA THR A 3 -19.78 -5.30 14.08
C THR A 3 -19.99 -3.81 14.37
N ILE A 4 -21.23 -3.34 14.24
CA ILE A 4 -21.60 -2.02 14.76
C ILE A 4 -21.32 -2.08 16.27
N PHE A 5 -20.36 -1.29 16.73
CA PHE A 5 -20.02 -1.18 18.15
C PHE A 5 -21.20 -0.50 18.87
N THR A 6 -22.09 -1.32 19.42
CA THR A 6 -23.18 -0.84 20.29
C THR A 6 -22.70 -0.85 21.73
N ILE A 7 -22.84 0.29 22.42
CA ILE A 7 -22.60 0.37 23.85
C ILE A 7 -23.84 -0.18 24.55
N SER A 8 -23.69 -1.29 25.27
CA SER A 8 -24.72 -1.87 26.12
C SER A 8 -24.18 -2.13 27.53
N PHE A 9 -24.95 -1.72 28.53
CA PHE A 9 -24.69 -1.97 29.94
C PHE A 9 -25.99 -1.80 30.73
N SER A 10 -26.00 -2.29 31.96
CA SER A 10 -27.13 -2.12 32.88
C SER A 10 -26.79 -1.10 33.97
N VAL A 11 -27.77 -0.33 34.40
CA VAL A 11 -27.65 0.66 35.46
C VAL A 11 -28.69 0.37 36.52
N GLY A 12 -28.28 0.35 37.78
CA GLY A 12 -29.21 0.16 38.88
C GLY A 12 -28.55 0.32 40.24
N LEU A 13 -29.33 0.11 41.30
CA LEU A 13 -28.82 0.14 42.67
C LEU A 13 -28.24 -1.23 43.09
N PRO A 14 -27.17 -1.28 43.89
CA PRO A 14 -26.63 -2.54 44.39
C PRO A 14 -27.60 -3.23 45.36
N LYS A 15 -27.90 -4.50 45.11
CA LYS A 15 -28.67 -5.35 46.05
C LYS A 15 -27.87 -5.65 47.34
N THR A 16 -26.54 -5.66 47.24
CA THR A 16 -25.61 -5.92 48.36
C THR A 16 -24.49 -4.87 48.38
N SER A 17 -23.97 -4.57 49.57
CA SER A 17 -22.81 -3.69 49.78
C SER A 17 -21.45 -4.39 49.61
N SER A 18 -21.46 -5.63 49.10
CA SER A 18 -20.25 -6.40 48.77
C SER A 18 -19.67 -6.06 47.40
N THR A 19 -20.38 -5.27 46.59
CA THR A 19 -19.93 -4.90 45.25
C THR A 19 -18.78 -3.90 45.33
N VAL A 20 -17.69 -4.15 44.62
CA VAL A 20 -16.52 -3.27 44.54
C VAL A 20 -16.41 -2.69 43.14
N CYS A 21 -16.15 -1.39 43.03
CA CYS A 21 -15.93 -0.74 41.75
C CYS A 21 -14.61 -1.22 41.12
N PHE A 22 -14.67 -1.59 39.85
CA PHE A 22 -13.53 -2.07 39.09
C PHE A 22 -12.48 -0.99 38.84
N ASN A 23 -12.87 0.28 38.75
CA ASN A 23 -11.97 1.39 38.46
C ASN A 23 -11.27 1.94 39.72
N CYS A 24 -12.04 2.29 40.76
CA CYS A 24 -11.50 2.94 41.96
C CYS A 24 -11.23 1.98 43.13
N HIS A 25 -11.62 0.71 43.00
CA HIS A 25 -11.47 -0.34 44.01
C HIS A 25 -12.19 -0.08 45.36
N LYS A 26 -13.08 0.91 45.42
CA LYS A 26 -13.93 1.18 46.60
C LYS A 26 -15.24 0.40 46.52
N LYS A 27 -15.82 0.08 47.69
CA LYS A 27 -17.16 -0.52 47.78
C LYS A 27 -18.21 0.45 47.23
N ILE A 28 -19.19 -0.09 46.50
CA ILE A 28 -20.35 0.64 46.00
C ILE A 28 -21.46 0.48 47.03
N GLN A 29 -21.91 1.59 47.61
CA GLN A 29 -22.96 1.59 48.62
C GLN A 29 -24.32 1.29 47.99
N ARG A 30 -25.27 0.76 48.79
CA ARG A 30 -26.62 0.44 48.30
C ARG A 30 -27.39 1.64 47.74
N SER A 31 -27.07 2.83 48.22
CA SER A 31 -27.64 4.10 47.76
C SER A 31 -26.93 4.72 46.56
N GLU A 32 -25.84 4.12 46.09
CA GLU A 32 -25.06 4.65 44.96
C GLU A 32 -25.47 3.97 43.65
N ILE A 33 -25.59 4.75 42.58
CA ILE A 33 -25.87 4.22 41.24
C ILE A 33 -24.65 3.41 40.75
N ARG A 34 -24.94 2.19 40.31
CA ARG A 34 -23.95 1.25 39.78
C ARG A 34 -24.16 1.00 38.30
N VAL A 35 -23.08 1.05 37.54
CA VAL A 35 -23.02 0.55 36.17
C VAL A 35 -22.50 -0.88 36.15
N SER A 36 -23.17 -1.75 35.42
CA SER A 36 -22.93 -3.18 35.33
C SER A 36 -22.68 -3.57 33.87
N LYS A 37 -21.48 -4.06 33.56
CA LYS A 37 -21.09 -4.45 32.19
C LYS A 37 -20.52 -5.85 32.17
N LYS A 38 -21.05 -6.70 31.28
CA LYS A 38 -20.47 -8.02 31.00
C LYS A 38 -19.29 -7.87 30.05
N LYS A 39 -18.12 -8.35 30.45
CA LYS A 39 -16.92 -8.41 29.60
C LYS A 39 -16.38 -9.83 29.60
N TYR A 40 -16.45 -10.49 28.45
CA TYR A 40 -16.28 -11.94 28.33
C TYR A 40 -17.24 -12.66 29.29
N ASP A 41 -16.73 -13.50 30.19
CA ASP A 41 -17.52 -14.25 31.19
C ASP A 41 -17.58 -13.60 32.57
N ARG A 42 -17.11 -12.34 32.71
CA ARG A 42 -17.08 -11.63 33.99
C ARG A 42 -18.03 -10.44 34.00
N GLN A 43 -18.78 -10.31 35.10
CA GLN A 43 -19.57 -9.11 35.37
C GLN A 43 -18.69 -8.08 36.07
N LEU A 44 -18.55 -6.90 35.46
CA LEU A 44 -17.81 -5.78 36.01
C LEU A 44 -18.78 -4.72 36.54
N TYR A 45 -18.41 -4.10 37.65
CA TYR A 45 -19.22 -3.10 38.32
C TYR A 45 -18.45 -1.80 38.50
N PHE A 46 -19.13 -0.67 38.32
CA PHE A 46 -18.53 0.66 38.42
C PHE A 46 -19.46 1.59 39.18
N HIS A 47 -18.91 2.53 39.95
CA HIS A 47 -19.64 3.74 40.30
C HIS A 47 -19.97 4.50 39.01
N LEU A 48 -21.14 5.17 38.96
CA LEU A 48 -21.52 5.97 37.79
C LEU A 48 -20.43 6.96 37.33
N PRO A 49 -19.78 7.75 38.20
CA PRO A 49 -18.71 8.67 37.79
C PRO A 49 -17.41 7.96 37.37
N CYS A 50 -17.22 6.71 37.79
CA CYS A 50 -16.03 5.92 37.48
C CYS A 50 -16.16 5.13 36.17
N TYR A 51 -17.35 5.14 35.56
CA TYR A 51 -17.59 4.41 34.33
C TYR A 51 -17.23 5.28 33.13
N THR A 52 -16.35 4.75 32.28
CA THR A 52 -16.04 5.33 30.97
C THR A 52 -16.34 4.27 29.91
N PRO A 53 -17.27 4.53 28.98
CA PRO A 53 -17.52 3.65 27.85
C PRO A 53 -16.23 3.35 27.06
N GLU A 54 -16.11 2.13 26.55
CA GLU A 54 -14.91 1.69 25.80
C GLU A 54 -14.78 2.42 24.43
N HIS A 55 -15.88 2.96 23.93
CA HIS A 55 -15.93 3.70 22.67
C HIS A 55 -16.49 5.10 22.93
N ASN A 56 -15.84 6.11 22.34
CA ASN A 56 -16.26 7.51 22.40
C ASN A 56 -17.42 7.75 21.42
N LEU A 57 -18.61 7.26 21.77
CA LEU A 57 -19.80 7.30 20.93
C LEU A 57 -21.03 7.73 21.75
N PHE A 58 -22.05 8.22 21.05
CA PHE A 58 -23.36 8.51 21.59
C PHE A 58 -24.02 7.23 22.14
N ILE A 59 -24.57 7.30 23.35
CA ILE A 59 -25.25 6.19 24.03
C ILE A 59 -26.76 6.34 23.86
N LEU A 60 -27.38 5.37 23.20
CA LEU A 60 -28.84 5.27 23.09
C LEU A 60 -29.42 4.63 24.35
N VAL A 61 -30.41 5.30 24.97
CA VAL A 61 -31.14 4.78 26.14
C VAL A 61 -31.76 3.41 25.85
N SER A 62 -32.24 3.17 24.63
CA SER A 62 -32.82 1.90 24.19
C SER A 62 -31.86 0.71 24.27
N ASN A 63 -30.55 0.95 24.34
CA ASN A 63 -29.53 -0.09 24.44
C ASN A 63 -29.12 -0.38 25.88
N LEU A 64 -29.73 0.29 26.85
CA LEU A 64 -29.43 0.16 28.26
C LEU A 64 -30.54 -0.60 28.98
N THR A 65 -30.17 -1.33 30.02
CA THR A 65 -31.14 -1.85 31.00
C THR A 65 -31.09 -0.95 32.22
N ILE A 66 -32.17 -0.22 32.51
CA ILE A 66 -32.22 0.75 33.60
C ILE A 66 -33.20 0.23 34.66
N ASP A 67 -32.71 0.07 35.88
CA ASP A 67 -33.46 -0.37 37.07
C ASP A 67 -33.17 0.61 38.22
N LEU A 68 -33.80 1.78 38.16
CA LEU A 68 -33.62 2.91 39.09
C LEU A 68 -34.99 3.50 39.47
N ASP A 69 -35.08 4.06 40.67
CA ASP A 69 -36.20 4.93 41.06
C ASP A 69 -36.12 6.30 40.36
N GLU A 70 -37.20 7.10 40.43
CA GLU A 70 -37.26 8.42 39.79
C GLU A 70 -36.09 9.33 40.16
N ASN A 71 -35.75 9.40 41.46
CA ASN A 71 -34.70 10.28 41.96
C ASN A 71 -33.31 9.89 41.42
N SER A 72 -32.98 8.60 41.45
CA SER A 72 -31.73 8.07 40.92
C SER A 72 -31.72 8.12 39.39
N GLY A 73 -32.89 8.01 38.75
CA GLY A 73 -33.09 8.17 37.32
C GLY A 73 -32.63 9.55 36.82
N LEU A 74 -33.03 10.62 37.52
CA LEU A 74 -32.61 11.99 37.18
C LEU A 74 -31.08 12.18 37.25
N ILE A 75 -30.42 11.58 38.24
CA ILE A 75 -28.95 11.63 38.37
C ILE A 75 -28.30 10.92 37.18
N PHE A 76 -28.83 9.75 36.79
CA PHE A 76 -28.34 9.00 35.65
C PHE A 76 -28.56 9.75 34.32
N GLU A 77 -29.73 10.36 34.11
CA GLU A 77 -30.04 11.15 32.92
C GLU A 77 -29.09 12.34 32.77
N ASN A 78 -28.78 13.05 33.86
CA ASN A 78 -27.81 14.14 33.84
C ASN A 78 -26.41 13.66 33.42
N TRP A 79 -25.96 12.52 33.95
CA TRP A 79 -24.70 11.92 33.54
C TRP A 79 -24.72 11.53 32.05
N LEU A 80 -25.82 10.91 31.58
CA LEU A 80 -25.98 10.47 30.20
C LEU A 80 -26.00 11.66 29.22
N ASN A 81 -26.72 12.73 29.57
CA ASN A 81 -26.79 13.97 28.79
C ASN A 81 -25.42 14.65 28.73
N SER A 82 -24.70 14.70 29.85
CA SER A 82 -23.33 15.23 29.87
C SER A 82 -22.42 14.43 28.94
N TRP A 83 -22.47 13.09 28.98
CA TRP A 83 -21.69 12.25 28.07
C TRP A 83 -22.08 12.47 26.61
N ASN A 84 -23.38 12.38 26.30
CA ASN A 84 -23.92 12.49 24.95
C ASN A 84 -23.75 13.87 24.33
N SER A 85 -23.60 14.94 25.13
CA SER A 85 -23.32 16.29 24.62
C SER A 85 -22.04 16.39 23.79
N HIS A 86 -21.11 15.44 23.96
CA HIS A 86 -19.86 15.37 23.20
C HIS A 86 -20.00 14.64 21.85
N PHE A 87 -21.17 14.07 21.54
CA PHE A 87 -21.37 13.19 20.38
C PHE A 87 -22.62 13.58 19.59
N LEU A 88 -22.59 13.38 18.28
CA LEU A 88 -23.78 13.56 17.45
C LEU A 88 -24.76 12.39 17.69
N PRO A 89 -26.06 12.66 17.91
CA PRO A 89 -27.05 11.59 18.02
C PRO A 89 -27.10 10.79 16.72
N PRO A 90 -27.24 9.45 16.78
CA PRO A 90 -27.45 8.66 15.58
C PRO A 90 -28.77 9.09 14.93
N ASP A 91 -28.74 9.31 13.61
CA ASP A 91 -29.90 9.80 12.85
C ASP A 91 -31.08 8.82 13.00
N PRO A 92 -32.22 9.25 13.58
CA PRO A 92 -33.37 8.38 13.84
C PRO A 92 -34.01 7.84 12.54
N ASN A 93 -33.69 8.41 11.38
CA ASN A 93 -34.13 7.88 10.08
C ASN A 93 -33.27 6.73 9.56
N ILE A 94 -32.16 6.40 10.23
CA ILE A 94 -31.35 5.22 9.94
C ILE A 94 -31.92 4.03 10.72
N SER A 95 -33.19 3.71 10.44
CA SER A 95 -33.67 2.34 10.54
C SER A 95 -32.96 1.55 9.45
N ILE A 96 -31.76 1.05 9.76
CA ILE A 96 -31.22 -0.06 8.99
C ILE A 96 -32.12 -1.23 9.35
N ALA A 97 -33.22 -1.39 8.62
CA ALA A 97 -33.89 -2.67 8.55
C ALA A 97 -32.85 -3.63 7.97
N TRP A 98 -32.26 -4.49 8.81
CA TRP A 98 -31.17 -5.41 8.43
C TRP A 98 -31.54 -6.34 7.26
N ASN A 99 -32.83 -6.41 6.89
CA ASN A 99 -33.35 -7.22 5.80
C ASN A 99 -33.93 -6.43 4.62
N LYS A 100 -33.68 -5.13 4.52
CA LYS A 100 -33.88 -4.42 3.25
C LYS A 100 -32.52 -4.05 2.68
N THR A 101 -31.98 -4.94 1.86
CA THR A 101 -31.23 -4.56 0.67
C THR A 101 -32.12 -3.65 -0.19
N LYS A 102 -32.35 -2.41 0.26
CA LYS A 102 -32.58 -1.33 -0.67
C LYS A 102 -31.26 -1.21 -1.39
N SER A 103 -31.15 -1.88 -2.53
CA SER A 103 -30.31 -1.36 -3.60
C SER A 103 -30.75 0.07 -3.76
N PHE A 104 -30.03 1.01 -3.15
CA PHE A 104 -30.12 2.38 -3.58
C PHE A 104 -29.80 2.31 -5.07
N GLU A 105 -30.77 2.59 -5.93
CA GLU A 105 -30.49 2.84 -7.32
C GLU A 105 -29.66 4.11 -7.35
N VAL A 106 -28.35 3.91 -7.25
CA VAL A 106 -27.41 5.01 -7.29
C VAL A 106 -27.28 5.36 -8.77
N PRO A 107 -27.51 6.62 -9.15
CA PRO A 107 -27.29 7.03 -10.52
C PRO A 107 -25.85 6.66 -10.91
N LYS A 108 -25.69 5.93 -12.03
CA LYS A 108 -24.39 5.49 -12.53
C LYS A 108 -23.44 6.68 -12.53
N CYS A 109 -22.31 6.55 -11.83
CA CYS A 109 -21.25 7.54 -11.79
C CYS A 109 -20.86 7.93 -13.22
N LYS A 110 -21.22 9.16 -13.63
CA LYS A 110 -20.97 9.67 -15.00
C LYS A 110 -19.48 9.70 -15.35
N ARG A 111 -18.60 9.75 -14.34
CA ARG A 111 -17.15 9.87 -14.47
C ARG A 111 -16.39 8.62 -14.06
N LEU A 112 -17.07 7.47 -13.96
CA LEU A 112 -16.50 6.23 -13.40
C LEU A 112 -15.15 5.88 -14.01
N ARG A 113 -15.05 5.90 -15.34
CA ARG A 113 -13.81 5.55 -16.05
C ARG A 113 -12.68 6.54 -15.81
N LEU A 114 -12.98 7.83 -15.74
CA LEU A 114 -11.98 8.86 -15.44
C LEU A 114 -11.45 8.69 -14.02
N LEU A 115 -12.34 8.46 -13.05
CA LEU A 115 -11.94 8.29 -11.65
C LEU A 115 -11.14 6.99 -11.45
N ILE A 116 -11.49 5.89 -12.12
CA ILE A 116 -10.67 4.67 -12.12
C ILE A 116 -9.26 4.94 -12.65
N ASN A 117 -9.13 5.64 -13.77
CA ASN A 117 -7.82 6.00 -14.35
C ASN A 117 -7.01 6.92 -13.43
N VAL A 118 -7.65 7.67 -12.52
CA VAL A 118 -6.93 8.47 -11.51
C VAL A 118 -6.54 7.59 -10.32
N PHE A 119 -7.45 6.73 -9.86
CA PHE A 119 -7.24 5.92 -8.65
C PHE A 119 -6.35 4.70 -8.89
N GLU A 120 -6.13 4.25 -10.12
CA GLU A 120 -5.22 3.14 -10.43
C GLU A 120 -3.75 3.42 -10.03
N PHE A 121 -3.40 4.68 -9.76
CA PHE A 121 -2.08 5.08 -9.26
C PHE A 121 -1.97 5.03 -7.73
N LEU A 122 -3.08 4.85 -7.01
CA LEU A 122 -3.11 4.76 -5.55
C LEU A 122 -2.65 3.38 -5.07
N THR A 123 -2.05 3.33 -3.87
CA THR A 123 -1.74 2.05 -3.26
C THR A 123 -3.01 1.38 -2.73
N TYR A 124 -2.99 0.05 -2.52
CA TYR A 124 -4.16 -0.64 -1.92
C TYR A 124 -4.52 -0.05 -0.54
N GLN A 125 -3.54 0.46 0.20
CA GLN A 125 -3.75 1.11 1.50
C GLN A 125 -4.49 2.42 1.33
N ASP A 126 -4.08 3.25 0.36
CA ASP A 126 -4.76 4.49 0.06
C ASP A 126 -6.21 4.23 -0.39
N ILE A 127 -6.42 3.20 -1.20
CA ILE A 127 -7.76 2.83 -1.69
C ILE A 127 -8.65 2.34 -0.55
N CYS A 128 -8.16 1.42 0.28
CA CYS A 128 -8.95 0.82 1.35
C CYS A 128 -9.17 1.76 2.54
N CYS A 129 -8.18 2.56 2.92
CA CYS A 129 -8.22 3.35 4.15
C CYS A 129 -8.63 4.81 3.91
N ASN A 130 -8.26 5.38 2.77
CA ASN A 130 -8.42 6.82 2.52
C ASN A 130 -9.49 7.10 1.47
N LEU A 131 -9.45 6.43 0.32
CA LEU A 131 -10.36 6.71 -0.79
C LEU A 131 -11.81 6.37 -0.43
N ALA A 132 -12.01 5.22 0.22
CA ALA A 132 -13.33 4.75 0.61
C ALA A 132 -14.05 5.66 1.63
N SER A 133 -13.33 6.54 2.33
CA SER A 133 -13.89 7.45 3.33
C SER A 133 -14.16 8.87 2.82
N VAL A 134 -13.73 9.22 1.60
CA VAL A 134 -13.89 10.58 1.05
C VAL A 134 -15.35 10.90 0.73
N SER A 135 -16.02 10.02 -0.02
CA SER A 135 -17.40 10.22 -0.46
C SER A 135 -18.04 8.88 -0.81
N LYS A 136 -19.37 8.84 -0.91
CA LYS A 136 -20.11 7.65 -1.35
C LYS A 136 -19.69 7.20 -2.76
N GLU A 137 -19.45 8.13 -3.67
CA GLU A 137 -18.99 7.84 -5.04
C GLU A 137 -17.59 7.17 -5.00
N PHE A 138 -16.67 7.69 -4.19
CA PHE A 138 -15.31 7.14 -4.09
C PHE A 138 -15.29 5.80 -3.37
N TYR A 139 -16.17 5.62 -2.37
CA TYR A 139 -16.46 4.32 -1.79
C TYR A 139 -16.86 3.34 -2.90
N GLU A 140 -17.91 3.58 -3.67
CA GLU A 140 -18.34 2.66 -4.73
C GLU A 140 -17.24 2.33 -5.74
N ILE A 141 -16.43 3.32 -6.13
CA ILE A 141 -15.31 3.11 -7.04
C ILE A 141 -14.22 2.26 -6.40
N SER A 142 -13.95 2.42 -5.09
CA SER A 142 -13.02 1.56 -4.34
C SER A 142 -13.46 0.10 -4.30
N TRP A 143 -14.76 -0.19 -4.53
CA TRP A 143 -15.30 -1.54 -4.66
C TRP A 143 -15.42 -2.01 -6.11
N ASN A 144 -15.08 -1.17 -7.10
CA ASN A 144 -15.25 -1.48 -8.50
C ASN A 144 -14.18 -2.47 -9.02
N ASN A 145 -14.61 -3.53 -9.71
CA ASN A 145 -13.72 -4.56 -10.25
C ASN A 145 -12.69 -4.05 -11.24
N TYR A 146 -13.00 -3.05 -12.06
CA TYR A 146 -12.05 -2.51 -13.04
C TYR A 146 -10.87 -1.84 -12.34
N LEU A 147 -11.10 -1.14 -11.22
CA LEU A 147 -10.02 -0.58 -10.40
C LEU A 147 -9.12 -1.69 -9.87
N TRP A 148 -9.70 -2.74 -9.29
CA TRP A 148 -8.92 -3.88 -8.78
C TRP A 148 -8.21 -4.66 -9.88
N GLY A 149 -8.80 -4.76 -11.07
CA GLY A 149 -8.15 -5.33 -12.24
C GLY A 149 -6.92 -4.51 -12.68
N ALA A 150 -7.05 -3.18 -12.72
CA ALA A 150 -5.93 -2.28 -13.02
C ALA A 150 -4.81 -2.41 -11.97
N LEU A 151 -5.15 -2.43 -10.68
CA LEU A 151 -4.18 -2.67 -9.61
C LEU A 151 -3.51 -4.04 -9.73
N PHE A 152 -4.27 -5.07 -10.08
CA PHE A 152 -3.74 -6.43 -10.24
C PHE A 152 -2.72 -6.49 -11.38
N GLN A 153 -3.05 -5.87 -12.52
CA GLN A 153 -2.13 -5.76 -13.64
C GLN A 153 -0.88 -4.95 -13.27
N ARG A 154 -1.04 -3.81 -12.59
CA ARG A 154 0.08 -2.97 -12.15
C ARG A 154 1.01 -3.69 -11.18
N ASP A 155 0.46 -4.34 -10.15
CA ASP A 155 1.23 -4.86 -9.03
C ASP A 155 1.77 -6.28 -9.26
N PHE A 156 1.13 -7.05 -10.15
CA PHE A 156 1.49 -8.45 -10.41
C PHE A 156 1.83 -8.75 -11.87
N ASN A 157 1.68 -7.78 -12.79
CA ASN A 157 1.86 -7.97 -14.23
C ASN A 157 1.03 -9.14 -14.79
N LYS A 158 -0.20 -9.29 -14.28
CA LYS A 158 -1.16 -10.33 -14.67
C LYS A 158 -2.51 -9.70 -14.96
N LEU A 159 -3.24 -10.21 -15.94
CA LEU A 159 -4.61 -9.80 -16.19
C LEU A 159 -5.54 -10.47 -15.18
N CYS A 160 -6.53 -9.74 -14.72
CA CYS A 160 -7.65 -10.31 -13.98
C CYS A 160 -8.74 -10.68 -14.98
N GLU A 161 -9.10 -11.96 -15.06
CA GLU A 161 -10.22 -12.43 -15.86
C GLU A 161 -11.44 -12.62 -14.93
N GLY A 162 -12.54 -11.92 -15.22
CA GLY A 162 -13.82 -12.08 -14.52
C GLY A 162 -14.19 -10.97 -13.51
N ASN A 163 -15.20 -11.26 -12.69
CA ASN A 163 -15.89 -10.28 -11.82
C ASN A 163 -15.43 -10.34 -10.35
N GLU A 164 -14.34 -11.01 -10.01
CA GLU A 164 -13.83 -11.11 -8.63
C GLU A 164 -12.40 -10.55 -8.48
N CYS A 165 -12.05 -9.52 -9.25
CA CYS A 165 -10.68 -8.98 -9.27
C CYS A 165 -10.16 -8.51 -7.92
N ARG A 166 -11.04 -7.98 -7.07
CA ARG A 166 -10.66 -7.60 -5.70
C ARG A 166 -10.22 -8.80 -4.88
N LYS A 167 -11.01 -9.87 -4.89
CA LYS A 167 -10.72 -11.08 -4.12
C LYS A 167 -9.44 -11.74 -4.64
N LEU A 168 -9.30 -11.85 -5.96
CA LEU A 168 -8.08 -12.34 -6.60
C LEU A 168 -6.85 -11.49 -6.21
N TYR A 169 -6.99 -10.16 -6.19
CA TYR A 169 -5.93 -9.26 -5.75
C TYR A 169 -5.54 -9.53 -4.30
N ILE A 170 -6.51 -9.58 -3.38
CA ILE A 170 -6.28 -9.83 -1.95
C ILE A 170 -5.61 -11.19 -1.74
N ASP A 171 -6.15 -12.24 -2.36
CA ASP A 171 -5.62 -13.59 -2.26
C ASP A 171 -4.18 -13.66 -2.79
N THR A 172 -3.90 -13.05 -3.93
CA THR A 172 -2.54 -13.02 -4.47
C THR A 172 -1.61 -12.18 -3.61
N PHE A 173 -2.11 -11.07 -3.06
CA PHE A 173 -1.31 -10.18 -2.21
C PHE A 173 -0.84 -10.86 -0.93
N PHE A 174 -1.73 -11.62 -0.29
CA PHE A 174 -1.47 -12.30 0.98
C PHE A 174 -0.96 -13.73 0.83
N ASN A 175 -1.25 -14.44 -0.26
CA ASN A 175 -0.91 -15.86 -0.38
C ASN A 175 0.11 -16.14 -1.49
N CYS A 176 0.42 -15.21 -2.38
CA CYS A 176 1.45 -15.46 -3.40
C CYS A 176 2.78 -14.84 -3.03
N CYS A 177 3.85 -15.52 -3.42
CA CYS A 177 5.20 -14.97 -3.34
C CYS A 177 5.28 -13.67 -4.16
N THR A 178 5.68 -12.57 -3.53
CA THR A 178 5.82 -11.24 -4.18
C THR A 178 6.82 -11.23 -5.34
N ARG A 179 7.63 -12.29 -5.50
CA ARG A 179 8.60 -12.43 -6.60
C ARG A 179 8.08 -13.33 -7.73
N CYS A 180 7.75 -14.59 -7.44
CA CYS A 180 7.36 -15.55 -8.49
C CYS A 180 5.85 -15.64 -8.70
N GLY A 181 5.02 -15.04 -7.84
CA GLY A 181 3.58 -15.06 -7.97
C GLY A 181 2.94 -16.44 -7.76
N ILE A 182 3.68 -17.40 -7.18
CA ILE A 182 3.21 -18.76 -6.90
C ILE A 182 2.80 -18.87 -5.42
N SER A 183 1.69 -19.54 -5.16
CA SER A 183 1.25 -20.00 -3.84
C SER A 183 2.12 -21.19 -3.40
N SER A 184 2.69 -21.15 -2.20
CA SER A 184 3.59 -22.15 -1.65
C SER A 184 3.29 -22.46 -0.18
N ASN A 185 3.21 -23.73 0.21
CA ASN A 185 2.96 -24.10 1.61
C ASN A 185 4.06 -23.63 2.61
N LYS A 186 5.20 -23.12 2.13
CA LYS A 186 6.34 -22.65 2.94
C LYS A 186 6.66 -21.19 2.63
N TYR A 187 6.02 -20.29 3.38
CA TYR A 187 6.23 -18.85 3.27
C TYR A 187 7.17 -18.32 4.34
N ILE A 188 7.98 -17.33 3.96
CA ILE A 188 8.68 -16.46 4.89
C ILE A 188 8.06 -15.07 4.72
N ARG A 189 7.56 -14.49 5.81
CA ARG A 189 7.09 -13.10 5.79
C ARG A 189 8.31 -12.20 5.73
N CYS A 190 8.47 -11.50 4.62
CA CYS A 190 9.56 -10.57 4.43
C CYS A 190 9.37 -9.36 5.35
N THR A 191 10.31 -9.13 6.26
CA THR A 191 10.27 -8.02 7.21
C THR A 191 10.31 -6.66 6.53
N LEU A 192 11.06 -6.53 5.41
CA LEU A 192 11.18 -5.27 4.70
C LEU A 192 9.92 -4.92 3.89
N LEU A 193 9.42 -5.86 3.10
CA LEU A 193 8.28 -5.62 2.21
C LEU A 193 6.94 -5.77 2.91
N LYS A 194 6.92 -6.37 4.10
CA LYS A 194 5.71 -6.83 4.80
C LYS A 194 4.83 -7.77 3.95
N ARG A 195 5.40 -8.32 2.87
CA ARG A 195 4.79 -9.27 1.92
C ARG A 195 5.41 -10.65 2.07
N ILE A 196 4.78 -11.65 1.49
CA ILE A 196 5.25 -13.03 1.54
C ILE A 196 6.23 -13.33 0.41
N ILE A 197 7.30 -14.05 0.73
CA ILE A 197 8.27 -14.61 -0.22
C ILE A 197 8.33 -16.12 0.02
N CYS A 198 8.25 -16.93 -1.03
CA CYS A 198 8.43 -18.39 -0.88
C CYS A 198 9.88 -18.72 -0.53
N LYS A 199 10.10 -19.80 0.22
CA LYS A 199 11.44 -20.23 0.65
C LYS A 199 12.46 -20.30 -0.50
N ASN A 200 12.08 -20.88 -1.64
CA ASN A 200 12.94 -20.97 -2.82
C ASN A 200 13.37 -19.60 -3.36
N CYS A 201 12.46 -18.62 -3.37
CA CYS A 201 12.80 -17.27 -3.80
C CYS A 201 13.69 -16.57 -2.76
N PHE A 202 13.40 -16.75 -1.47
CA PHE A 202 14.15 -16.17 -0.38
C PHE A 202 15.61 -16.65 -0.35
N GLU A 203 15.83 -17.95 -0.56
CA GLU A 203 17.17 -18.56 -0.59
C GLU A 203 17.93 -18.27 -1.89
N SER A 204 17.26 -17.72 -2.91
CA SER A 204 17.93 -17.36 -4.16
C SER A 204 18.75 -16.07 -4.02
N LYS A 205 19.84 -15.96 -4.78
CA LYS A 205 20.69 -14.75 -4.86
C LYS A 205 19.93 -13.47 -5.27
N SER A 206 18.72 -13.59 -5.78
CA SER A 206 17.89 -12.42 -6.14
C SER A 206 17.25 -11.71 -4.93
N CYS A 207 17.14 -12.40 -3.79
CA CYS A 207 16.68 -11.81 -2.52
C CYS A 207 17.86 -11.30 -1.68
N GLU A 208 19.05 -11.20 -2.27
CA GLU A 208 20.18 -10.49 -1.69
C GLU A 208 19.82 -9.00 -1.47
N LEU A 209 20.26 -8.44 -0.35
CA LEU A 209 20.07 -7.03 -0.02
C LEU A 209 21.25 -6.21 -0.52
N LEU A 210 20.97 -5.17 -1.28
CA LEU A 210 21.96 -4.26 -1.83
C LEU A 210 21.82 -2.87 -1.19
N ASP A 211 22.95 -2.26 -0.86
CA ASP A 211 23.01 -0.85 -0.46
C ASP A 211 23.18 0.08 -1.67
N LYS A 212 23.04 1.39 -1.44
CA LYS A 212 23.14 2.40 -2.51
C LYS A 212 24.46 2.39 -3.26
N ASN A 213 25.56 2.15 -2.55
CA ASN A 213 26.91 2.14 -3.13
C ASN A 213 27.11 0.93 -4.02
N THR A 214 26.62 -0.23 -3.57
CA THR A 214 26.64 -1.48 -4.32
C THR A 214 25.81 -1.35 -5.59
N ILE A 215 24.61 -0.78 -5.51
CA ILE A 215 23.76 -0.54 -6.69
C ILE A 215 24.49 0.35 -7.71
N LYS A 216 25.04 1.49 -7.29
CA LYS A 216 25.78 2.41 -8.18
C LYS A 216 27.00 1.72 -8.82
N ARG A 217 27.76 0.97 -8.03
CA ARG A 217 28.95 0.24 -8.49
C ARG A 217 28.61 -0.87 -9.48
N VAL A 218 27.53 -1.60 -9.24
CA VAL A 218 27.11 -2.76 -10.05
C VAL A 218 26.44 -2.30 -11.35
N TYR A 219 25.42 -1.45 -11.26
CA TYR A 219 24.58 -1.10 -12.41
C TYR A 219 25.01 0.20 -13.10
N GLY A 220 25.93 0.97 -12.51
CA GLY A 220 26.35 2.28 -13.03
C GLY A 220 25.32 3.40 -12.82
N ILE A 221 24.14 3.10 -12.26
CA ILE A 221 23.04 4.06 -12.09
C ILE A 221 23.08 4.65 -10.68
N ASN A 222 23.02 5.97 -10.57
CA ASN A 222 22.82 6.61 -9.27
C ASN A 222 21.41 6.28 -8.75
N THR A 223 21.35 5.77 -7.51
CA THR A 223 20.11 5.35 -6.87
C THR A 223 19.06 6.44 -6.74
N LYS A 224 19.43 7.73 -6.78
CA LYS A 224 18.46 8.83 -6.82
C LYS A 224 17.57 8.84 -8.07
N TYR A 225 18.01 8.17 -9.15
CA TYR A 225 17.25 8.03 -10.39
C TYR A 225 16.41 6.75 -10.43
N LEU A 226 16.53 5.91 -9.42
CA LEU A 226 15.76 4.68 -9.26
C LEU A 226 14.72 4.95 -8.17
N ASN A 227 13.43 4.80 -8.49
CA ASN A 227 12.33 5.01 -7.54
C ASN A 227 12.24 3.85 -6.53
N LEU A 228 13.34 3.64 -5.79
CA LEU A 228 13.51 2.52 -4.88
C LEU A 228 13.19 2.96 -3.45
N LYS A 229 12.36 2.16 -2.78
CA LYS A 229 12.17 2.24 -1.34
C LYS A 229 13.32 1.50 -0.65
N TYR A 230 14.01 2.21 0.24
CA TYR A 230 15.09 1.65 1.05
C TYR A 230 14.62 1.46 2.48
N HIS A 231 15.07 0.37 3.07
CA HIS A 231 14.82 0.07 4.47
C HIS A 231 16.11 0.19 5.29
N ILE A 232 15.99 0.62 6.54
CA ILE A 232 17.10 0.72 7.47
C ILE A 232 17.42 -0.70 7.94
N GLY A 233 18.63 -1.19 7.67
CA GLY A 233 19.09 -2.47 8.18
C GLY A 233 19.36 -2.41 9.69
N ASN A 234 19.52 -3.58 10.33
CA ASN A 234 19.69 -3.70 11.79
C ASN A 234 20.84 -2.86 12.37
N ASN A 235 21.86 -2.53 11.56
CA ASN A 235 23.01 -1.71 11.99
C ASN A 235 22.77 -0.19 11.85
N GLY A 236 21.54 0.26 11.59
CA GLY A 236 21.11 1.68 11.59
C GLY A 236 21.60 2.54 10.41
N ASN A 237 22.81 2.27 9.90
CA ASN A 237 23.48 3.14 8.92
C ASN A 237 23.38 2.67 7.47
N ARG A 238 22.93 1.44 7.22
CA ARG A 238 22.81 0.90 5.87
C ARG A 238 21.36 0.90 5.41
N ARG A 239 21.10 1.65 4.34
CA ARG A 239 19.83 1.65 3.60
C ARG A 239 19.89 0.57 2.53
N LEU A 240 19.09 -0.48 2.72
CA LEU A 240 19.10 -1.71 1.93
C LEU A 240 17.82 -1.84 1.08
N CYS A 241 17.96 -2.45 -0.09
CA CYS A 241 16.85 -2.81 -0.98
C CYS A 241 17.13 -4.19 -1.59
N TYR A 242 16.09 -4.98 -1.86
CA TYR A 242 16.26 -6.28 -2.50
C TYR A 242 16.77 -6.15 -3.93
N LYS A 243 17.71 -7.02 -4.30
CA LYS A 243 18.32 -7.08 -5.63
C LYS A 243 17.26 -7.19 -6.74
N PHE A 244 16.24 -8.03 -6.60
CA PHE A 244 15.20 -8.16 -7.63
C PHE A 244 14.42 -6.86 -7.87
N LEU A 245 14.19 -6.04 -6.84
CA LEU A 245 13.55 -4.71 -6.97
C LEU A 245 14.48 -3.73 -7.68
N VAL A 246 15.78 -3.79 -7.36
CA VAL A 246 16.80 -3.00 -8.04
C VAL A 246 16.85 -3.38 -9.52
N GLU A 247 16.89 -4.67 -9.85
CA GLU A 247 16.94 -5.16 -11.23
C GLU A 247 15.71 -4.71 -12.04
N ALA A 248 14.52 -4.76 -11.45
CA ALA A 248 13.29 -4.24 -12.08
C ALA A 248 13.39 -2.73 -12.35
N ALA A 249 13.77 -1.93 -11.34
CA ALA A 249 13.90 -0.48 -11.48
C ALA A 249 15.01 -0.06 -12.47
N VAL A 250 16.11 -0.83 -12.53
CA VAL A 250 17.20 -0.62 -13.50
C VAL A 250 16.71 -0.84 -14.93
N LYS A 251 15.96 -1.94 -15.16
CA LYS A 251 15.37 -2.23 -16.48
C LYS A 251 14.42 -1.11 -16.92
N GLU A 252 13.50 -0.71 -16.04
CA GLU A 252 12.56 0.37 -16.29
C GLU A 252 13.29 1.68 -16.64
N ARG A 253 14.30 2.06 -15.84
CA ARG A 253 15.08 3.27 -16.05
C ARG A 253 15.82 3.26 -17.39
N ARG A 254 16.46 2.14 -17.75
CA ARG A 254 17.18 1.98 -19.02
C ARG A 254 16.22 2.07 -20.20
N GLY A 255 15.06 1.41 -20.13
CA GLY A 255 14.00 1.51 -21.13
C GLY A 255 13.54 2.95 -21.35
N MET A 256 13.27 3.68 -20.27
CA MET A 256 12.87 5.08 -20.35
C MET A 256 13.94 5.98 -21.01
N ILE A 257 15.22 5.81 -20.63
CA ILE A 257 16.31 6.56 -21.26
C ILE A 257 16.47 6.17 -22.74
N LYS A 258 16.41 4.88 -23.08
CA LYS A 258 16.46 4.41 -24.48
C LYS A 258 15.37 5.08 -25.31
N ASN A 259 14.12 5.03 -24.85
CA ASN A 259 12.99 5.64 -25.56
C ASN A 259 13.20 7.14 -25.77
N LYS A 260 13.71 7.84 -24.76
CA LYS A 260 14.05 9.25 -24.88
C LYS A 260 15.14 9.52 -25.91
N VAL A 261 16.18 8.68 -25.98
CA VAL A 261 17.25 8.80 -26.98
C VAL A 261 16.69 8.56 -28.38
N VAL A 262 15.91 7.49 -28.56
CA VAL A 262 15.30 7.14 -29.85
C VAL A 262 14.43 8.28 -30.36
N GLN A 263 13.61 8.88 -29.49
CA GLN A 263 12.82 10.05 -29.85
C GLN A 263 13.70 11.22 -30.31
N LEU A 264 14.72 11.58 -29.53
CA LEU A 264 15.64 12.68 -29.88
C LEU A 264 16.39 12.46 -31.20
N LEU A 265 16.71 11.21 -31.54
CA LEU A 265 17.35 10.86 -32.81
C LEU A 265 16.35 10.88 -33.96
N SER A 266 15.14 10.34 -33.74
CA SER A 266 14.04 10.37 -34.71
C SER A 266 13.64 11.80 -35.06
N ASP A 267 13.51 12.68 -34.08
CA ASP A 267 13.16 14.10 -34.28
C ASP A 267 14.23 14.85 -35.11
N LYS A 268 15.51 14.47 -34.98
CA LYS A 268 16.64 15.19 -35.59
C LYS A 268 17.08 14.63 -36.95
N TYR A 269 17.09 13.31 -37.10
CA TYR A 269 17.63 12.62 -38.29
C TYR A 269 16.58 11.76 -39.00
N GLY A 270 15.37 11.63 -38.43
CA GLY A 270 14.32 10.75 -38.92
C GLY A 270 14.38 9.34 -38.34
N SER A 271 13.22 8.68 -38.29
CA SER A 271 13.08 7.31 -37.78
C SER A 271 13.84 6.26 -38.59
N ASN A 272 14.07 6.51 -39.88
CA ASN A 272 14.73 5.59 -40.79
C ASN A 272 16.26 5.68 -40.79
N HIS A 273 16.83 6.66 -40.09
CA HIS A 273 18.28 6.83 -39.99
C HIS A 273 18.93 5.64 -39.29
N ASP A 274 20.09 5.20 -39.77
CA ASP A 274 20.77 3.99 -39.27
C ASP A 274 21.06 4.05 -37.79
N MET A 275 21.54 5.20 -37.30
CA MET A 275 21.76 5.39 -35.87
C MET A 275 20.48 5.25 -35.03
N THR A 276 19.34 5.73 -35.54
CA THR A 276 18.04 5.59 -34.85
C THR A 276 17.64 4.12 -34.78
N LYS A 277 17.81 3.36 -35.87
CA LYS A 277 17.53 1.91 -35.94
C LYS A 277 18.44 1.11 -34.99
N ILE A 278 19.74 1.38 -35.02
CA ILE A 278 20.76 0.72 -34.17
C ILE A 278 20.45 0.96 -32.69
N VAL A 279 20.10 2.19 -32.29
CA VAL A 279 19.76 2.48 -30.89
C VAL A 279 18.44 1.82 -30.51
N SER A 280 17.46 1.80 -31.43
CA SER A 280 16.17 1.16 -31.22
C SER A 280 16.28 -0.35 -31.00
N SER A 281 17.30 -1.01 -31.57
CA SER A 281 17.52 -2.46 -31.40
C SER A 281 18.26 -2.84 -30.11
N ILE A 282 18.79 -1.89 -29.33
CA ILE A 282 19.51 -2.19 -28.08
C ILE A 282 18.60 -2.93 -27.09
N ASP A 283 18.98 -4.14 -26.67
CA ASP A 283 18.30 -4.83 -25.58
C ASP A 283 18.75 -4.28 -24.22
N THR A 284 17.85 -3.54 -23.56
CA THR A 284 18.10 -2.96 -22.24
C THR A 284 18.17 -3.99 -21.11
N ASN A 285 17.68 -5.21 -21.34
CA ASN A 285 17.68 -6.29 -20.33
C ASN A 285 19.03 -6.98 -20.19
N ASP A 286 19.83 -6.98 -21.26
CA ASP A 286 21.09 -7.75 -21.37
C ASP A 286 22.29 -6.82 -21.62
N MET A 287 22.30 -5.65 -20.97
CA MET A 287 23.39 -4.67 -21.11
C MET A 287 24.60 -4.95 -20.21
N ASP A 288 24.52 -5.95 -19.33
CA ASP A 288 25.53 -6.25 -18.33
C ASP A 288 26.04 -7.69 -18.45
N GLN A 289 27.35 -7.83 -18.66
CA GLN A 289 28.05 -9.11 -18.57
C GLN A 289 28.56 -9.31 -17.14
N ILE A 290 28.17 -10.43 -16.53
CA ILE A 290 28.65 -10.83 -15.21
C ILE A 290 30.05 -11.43 -15.35
N ARG A 291 31.05 -10.79 -14.73
CA ARG A 291 32.37 -11.38 -14.50
C ARG A 291 32.48 -11.79 -13.04
N LYS A 292 32.68 -13.08 -12.80
CA LYS A 292 32.98 -13.61 -11.46
C LYS A 292 34.49 -13.73 -11.34
N THR A 293 35.05 -13.01 -10.38
CA THR A 293 36.42 -13.23 -9.86
C THR A 293 36.32 -13.87 -8.49
N TYR A 294 37.41 -14.48 -8.01
CA TYR A 294 37.45 -15.24 -6.75
C TYR A 294 36.93 -14.44 -5.53
N TYR A 295 37.07 -13.11 -5.54
CA TYR A 295 36.67 -12.23 -4.44
C TYR A 295 35.55 -11.24 -4.80
N LYS A 296 35.06 -11.20 -6.05
CA LYS A 296 34.15 -10.14 -6.50
C LYS A 296 33.34 -10.52 -7.74
N ILE A 297 32.04 -10.21 -7.69
CA ILE A 297 31.20 -10.17 -8.88
C ILE A 297 31.27 -8.74 -9.44
N THR A 298 31.80 -8.58 -10.65
CA THR A 298 31.79 -7.31 -11.39
C THR A 298 30.85 -7.41 -12.59
N TYR A 299 30.21 -6.29 -12.92
CA TYR A 299 29.30 -6.20 -14.05
C TYR A 299 29.90 -5.24 -15.06
N HIS A 300 30.17 -5.74 -16.26
CA HIS A 300 30.77 -4.97 -17.35
C HIS A 300 29.73 -4.71 -18.44
N PRO A 301 29.84 -3.62 -19.22
CA PRO A 301 28.98 -3.42 -20.37
C PRO A 301 29.08 -4.60 -21.34
N LYS A 302 27.94 -5.18 -21.71
CA LYS A 302 27.87 -6.20 -22.78
C LYS A 302 27.75 -5.48 -24.13
N ILE A 303 28.80 -4.76 -24.51
CA ILE A 303 28.87 -4.08 -25.80
C ILE A 303 29.32 -5.11 -26.83
N SER A 304 28.60 -5.24 -27.95
CA SER A 304 29.13 -6.01 -29.08
C SER A 304 30.39 -5.32 -29.58
N ASN A 305 31.52 -6.05 -29.57
CA ASN A 305 32.79 -5.56 -30.12
C ASN A 305 32.70 -5.24 -31.62
N GLU A 306 31.60 -5.62 -32.28
CA GLU A 306 31.37 -5.45 -33.71
C GLU A 306 30.86 -4.07 -34.10
N ILE A 307 30.45 -3.20 -33.14
CA ILE A 307 29.96 -1.85 -33.46
C ILE A 307 31.10 -0.84 -33.23
N PRO A 308 31.76 -0.34 -34.30
CA PRO A 308 32.96 0.50 -34.16
C PRO A 308 32.65 1.94 -33.76
N TYR A 309 31.41 2.40 -33.97
CA TYR A 309 31.01 3.80 -33.86
C TYR A 309 31.13 4.37 -32.43
N GLU A 310 31.84 5.48 -32.30
CA GLU A 310 32.07 6.13 -31.01
C GLU A 310 30.78 6.80 -30.50
N SER A 311 29.96 7.34 -31.43
CA SER A 311 28.61 7.83 -31.12
C SER A 311 27.74 6.76 -30.47
N TYR A 312 27.78 5.53 -31.00
CA TYR A 312 27.05 4.39 -30.44
C TYR A 312 27.52 4.04 -29.04
N LYS A 313 28.83 3.89 -28.81
CA LYS A 313 29.38 3.56 -27.48
C LYS A 313 28.96 4.60 -26.44
N MET A 314 28.97 5.88 -26.82
CA MET A 314 28.58 6.97 -25.94
C MET A 314 27.08 6.94 -25.61
N ILE A 315 26.22 6.67 -26.60
CA ILE A 315 24.77 6.50 -26.41
C ILE A 315 24.48 5.26 -25.56
N TYR A 316 25.09 4.12 -25.88
CA TYR A 316 24.93 2.87 -25.14
C TYR A 316 25.31 3.05 -23.66
N SER A 317 26.42 3.74 -23.38
CA SER A 317 26.85 4.08 -22.03
C SER A 317 25.84 4.97 -21.29
N ALA A 318 25.27 5.97 -21.98
CA ALA A 318 24.24 6.83 -21.41
C ALA A 318 22.96 6.05 -21.05
N ILE A 319 22.51 5.16 -21.93
CA ILE A 319 21.38 4.26 -21.69
C ILE A 319 21.69 3.33 -20.51
N ARG A 320 22.83 2.61 -20.55
CA ARG A 320 23.23 1.64 -19.52
C ARG A 320 23.28 2.27 -18.13
N ASN A 321 23.90 3.44 -18.02
CA ASN A 321 24.11 4.13 -16.74
C ASN A 321 22.87 4.95 -16.30
N GLY A 322 21.77 4.88 -17.05
CA GLY A 322 20.48 5.46 -16.67
C GLY A 322 20.46 6.99 -16.67
N GLY A 323 21.37 7.63 -17.44
CA GLY A 323 21.53 9.07 -17.44
C GLY A 323 21.99 9.60 -18.80
N LEU A 324 21.15 10.44 -19.40
CA LEU A 324 21.55 11.31 -20.50
C LEU A 324 22.10 12.62 -19.92
N ASN A 325 23.39 12.87 -20.06
CA ASN A 325 23.92 14.19 -19.72
C ASN A 325 23.68 15.12 -20.92
N PHE A 326 22.62 15.94 -20.85
CA PHE A 326 22.18 16.80 -21.97
C PHE A 326 23.27 17.76 -22.46
N ALA A 327 24.19 18.17 -21.57
CA ALA A 327 25.37 18.96 -21.94
C ALA A 327 26.33 18.25 -22.93
N ARG A 328 26.17 16.93 -23.13
CA ARG A 328 26.96 16.13 -24.07
C ARG A 328 26.20 15.76 -25.36
N LEU A 329 24.97 16.23 -25.55
CA LEU A 329 24.18 15.93 -26.76
C LEU A 329 24.80 16.53 -28.03
N SER A 330 25.33 17.75 -27.96
CA SER A 330 26.07 18.36 -29.08
C SER A 330 27.19 17.44 -29.55
N LYS A 331 28.05 16.98 -28.62
CA LYS A 331 29.12 16.03 -28.89
C LYS A 331 28.62 14.71 -29.50
N ILE A 332 27.48 14.19 -29.02
CA ILE A 332 26.87 12.98 -29.61
C ILE A 332 26.48 13.25 -31.07
N TYR A 333 25.82 14.39 -31.34
CA TYR A 333 25.41 14.74 -32.69
C TYR A 333 26.60 14.97 -33.64
N ASP A 334 27.67 15.58 -33.15
CA ASP A 334 28.90 15.77 -33.93
C ASP A 334 29.56 14.42 -34.27
N LEU A 335 29.58 13.49 -33.32
CA LEU A 335 30.06 12.13 -33.56
C LEU A 335 29.15 11.36 -34.52
N ILE A 336 27.83 11.52 -34.44
CA ILE A 336 26.90 10.86 -35.37
C ILE A 336 27.14 11.35 -36.80
N LYS A 337 27.31 12.66 -37.02
CA LYS A 337 27.64 13.19 -38.34
C LYS A 337 28.96 12.65 -38.90
N LYS A 338 29.91 12.32 -38.02
CA LYS A 338 31.19 11.73 -38.41
C LYS A 338 31.06 10.23 -38.72
N ASP A 339 30.28 9.52 -37.92
CA ASP A 339 30.07 8.07 -38.03
C ASP A 339 29.08 7.72 -39.18
N PHE A 340 28.18 8.66 -39.52
CA PHE A 340 27.14 8.57 -40.56
C PHE A 340 27.11 9.87 -41.38
N PRO A 341 28.05 10.07 -42.33
CA PRO A 341 28.17 11.30 -43.12
C PRO A 341 27.01 11.53 -44.11
#